data_AF-A0A973P2F2-F1
#
_entry.id   AF-A0A973P2F2-F1
#
_cell.length_a   1.000
_cell.length_b   1.000
_cell.length_c   1.000
_cell.angle_alpha   90.00
_cell.angle_beta   90.00
_cell.angle_gamma   90.00
#
_symmetry.space_group_name_H-M   'P 1'
#
loop_
_entity.id
_entity.type
_entity.pdbx_description
1 polymer ?
#
loop_
_entity_poly.entity_id
_entity_poly.type
_entity_poly.pdbx_seq_one_letter_code
_entity_poly.pdbx_strand_id
1 'polypeptide(L)'
;MGGSGGLATNRQAFQAMLAPDADAPAAARDFATRTLRRWGVPQWAEPVALVVSELVTNAVRHAGTATTLRLVPAAAGVVVEVDDGAESVPRLVPPGSRTVSGGLGLAIVDRLAHEWGVAERADGPGKTVWARLRLPGGPWPDPDSEPAVPDEVVLALPFDKDLVAMVRSAVAHLAVRAGFERRELEDLRLAADEMFALLYAQRPPGISDAAIACRFLVAPGRVALTMTAPVPARKPPDLEDFGWHLVQALVDEIEWEAGEGTCGVRAEKRKGTAA
;
A
#
# COMPACT_ATOMS: atom_id res chain seq x y z
N MET A 1 -9.41 32.48 31.98
CA MET A 1 -8.18 32.54 31.16
C MET A 1 -7.30 31.39 31.57
N GLY A 2 -7.21 30.35 30.74
CA GLY A 2 -6.37 29.18 30.97
C GLY A 2 -6.18 28.51 29.62
N GLY A 3 -5.09 28.87 28.95
CA GLY A 3 -4.81 28.43 27.58
C GLY A 3 -4.55 26.93 27.54
N SER A 4 -5.42 26.21 26.86
CA SER A 4 -5.15 24.86 26.36
C SER A 4 -4.08 24.98 25.28
N GLY A 5 -2.81 24.79 25.65
CA GLY A 5 -1.70 24.64 24.71
C GLY A 5 -1.91 23.38 23.88
N GLY A 6 -2.62 23.51 22.76
CA GLY A 6 -2.68 22.47 21.73
C GLY A 6 -1.27 22.15 21.29
N LEU A 7 -0.89 20.87 21.35
CA LEU A 7 0.35 20.37 20.79
C LEU A 7 0.38 20.76 19.30
N ALA A 8 1.10 21.83 18.98
CA ALA A 8 1.36 22.23 17.61
C ALA A 8 2.04 21.04 16.92
N THR A 9 1.33 20.38 16.00
CA THR A 9 1.89 19.30 15.20
C THR A 9 3.07 19.90 14.45
N ASN A 10 4.29 19.42 14.69
CA ASN A 10 5.49 19.95 14.06
C ASN A 10 5.52 19.51 12.59
N ARG A 11 4.90 20.31 11.71
CA ARG A 11 4.71 20.08 10.27
C ARG A 11 5.89 20.58 9.43
N GLN A 12 7.10 20.35 9.93
CA GLN A 12 8.33 20.66 9.21
C GLN A 12 8.74 19.49 8.32
N ALA A 13 9.40 19.79 7.20
CA ALA A 13 10.10 18.79 6.42
C ALA A 13 11.21 18.15 7.27
N PHE A 14 11.39 16.84 7.13
CA PHE A 14 12.48 16.12 7.77
C PHE A 14 13.38 15.53 6.70
N GLN A 15 14.68 15.49 6.98
CA GLN A 15 15.65 14.87 6.09
C GLN A 15 16.60 13.94 6.85
N ALA A 16 17.12 12.94 6.15
CA ALA A 16 18.17 12.05 6.62
C ALA A 16 19.18 11.78 5.49
N MET A 17 20.46 11.77 5.86
CA MET A 17 21.52 11.24 5.00
C MET A 17 21.63 9.73 5.23
N LEU A 18 21.68 8.98 4.15
CA LEU A 18 21.77 7.54 4.13
C LEU A 18 23.09 7.13 3.50
N ALA A 19 23.79 6.19 4.13
CA ALA A 19 24.97 5.56 3.55
C ALA A 19 24.56 4.73 2.33
N PRO A 20 25.41 4.61 1.28
CA PRO A 20 25.11 3.83 0.09
C PRO A 20 25.39 2.34 0.29
N ASP A 21 24.75 1.74 1.28
CA ASP A 21 24.94 0.33 1.63
C ASP A 21 23.60 -0.44 1.66
N ALA A 22 23.70 -1.74 1.96
CA ALA A 22 22.54 -2.64 1.99
C ALA A 22 21.54 -2.31 3.10
N ASP A 23 21.94 -1.55 4.13
CA ASP A 23 21.10 -1.18 5.27
C ASP A 23 20.30 0.10 5.00
N ALA A 24 20.68 0.89 3.99
CA ALA A 24 20.04 2.15 3.64
C ALA A 24 18.51 2.07 3.48
N PRO A 25 17.92 1.06 2.80
CA PRO A 25 16.47 0.95 2.69
C PRO A 25 15.79 0.72 4.05
N ALA A 26 16.40 -0.06 4.95
CA ALA A 26 15.87 -0.28 6.30
C ALA A 26 15.90 1.01 7.12
N ALA A 27 17.04 1.71 7.12
CA ALA A 27 17.19 3.01 7.78
C ALA A 27 16.19 4.05 7.24
N ALA A 28 15.92 4.03 5.93
CA ALA A 28 14.95 4.89 5.29
C ALA A 28 13.51 4.63 5.75
N ARG A 29 13.11 3.35 5.88
CA ARG A 29 11.79 2.96 6.43
C ARG A 29 11.61 3.40 7.87
N ASP A 30 12.63 3.25 8.70
CA ASP A 30 12.60 3.67 10.11
C ASP A 30 12.51 5.20 10.25
N PHE A 31 13.25 5.91 9.39
CA PHE A 31 13.15 7.37 9.30
C PHE A 31 11.75 7.82 8.89
N ALA A 32 11.17 7.20 7.86
CA ALA A 32 9.80 7.51 7.43
C ALA A 32 8.79 7.25 8.55
N THR A 33 8.81 6.06 9.14
CA THR A 33 7.90 5.67 10.22
C THR A 33 7.95 6.66 11.40
N ARG A 34 9.15 7.08 11.82
CA ARG A 34 9.29 8.09 12.88
C ARG A 34 8.77 9.46 12.47
N THR A 35 8.99 9.86 11.22
CA THR A 35 8.52 11.15 10.69
C THR A 35 7.00 11.21 10.64
N LEU A 36 6.32 10.18 10.10
CA LEU A 36 4.86 10.14 10.07
C LEU A 36 4.25 10.08 11.47
N ARG A 37 4.90 9.43 12.44
CA ARG A 37 4.51 9.49 13.86
C ARG A 37 4.59 10.91 14.42
N ARG A 38 5.66 11.65 14.12
CA ARG A 38 5.82 13.06 14.55
C ARG A 38 4.81 13.99 13.90
N TRP A 39 4.42 13.72 12.67
CA TRP A 39 3.35 14.46 11.98
C TRP A 39 1.94 14.08 12.43
N GLY A 40 1.78 13.07 13.30
CA GLY A 40 0.48 12.65 13.83
C GLY A 40 -0.31 11.75 12.88
N VAL A 41 0.34 11.17 11.88
CA VAL A 41 -0.30 10.37 10.81
C VAL A 41 0.32 8.96 10.68
N PRO A 42 0.55 8.22 11.78
CA PRO A 42 1.28 6.94 11.79
C PRO A 42 0.61 5.82 10.97
N GLN A 43 -0.69 5.90 10.71
CA GLN A 43 -1.44 4.95 9.90
C GLN A 43 -0.94 4.88 8.43
N TRP A 44 -0.21 5.90 7.98
CA TRP A 44 0.38 5.96 6.64
C TRP A 44 1.84 5.56 6.59
N ALA A 45 2.42 5.13 7.72
CA ALA A 45 3.84 4.79 7.79
C ALA A 45 4.20 3.67 6.80
N GLU A 46 3.37 2.62 6.70
CA GLU A 46 3.62 1.47 5.84
C GLU A 46 3.68 1.81 4.33
N PRO A 47 2.66 2.45 3.71
CA PRO A 47 2.72 2.80 2.30
C PRO A 47 3.81 3.83 1.96
N VAL A 48 4.07 4.80 2.84
CA VAL A 48 5.15 5.78 2.64
C VAL A 48 6.52 5.10 2.77
N ALA A 49 6.70 4.24 3.77
CA ALA A 49 7.95 3.49 3.97
C ALA A 49 8.26 2.57 2.78
N LEU A 50 7.23 1.99 2.15
CA LEU A 50 7.43 1.16 0.96
C LEU A 50 7.95 2.00 -0.22
N VAL A 51 7.32 3.13 -0.54
CA VAL A 51 7.81 4.05 -1.60
C VAL A 51 9.22 4.53 -1.30
N VAL A 52 9.50 4.92 -0.06
CA VAL A 52 10.84 5.33 0.40
C VAL A 52 11.86 4.21 0.19
N SER A 53 11.52 2.97 0.57
CA SER A 53 12.41 1.81 0.44
C SER A 53 12.77 1.55 -1.03
N GLU A 54 11.81 1.64 -1.95
CA GLU A 54 12.05 1.43 -3.37
C GLU A 54 12.90 2.55 -3.99
N LEU A 55 12.59 3.81 -3.69
CA LEU A 55 13.37 4.95 -4.19
C LEU A 55 14.82 4.93 -3.68
N VAL A 56 15.03 4.62 -2.40
CA VAL A 56 16.37 4.50 -1.81
C VAL A 56 17.11 3.27 -2.37
N THR A 57 16.44 2.13 -2.54
CA THR A 57 17.07 0.94 -3.16
C THR A 57 17.55 1.25 -4.58
N ASN A 58 16.76 1.98 -5.36
CA ASN A 58 17.16 2.44 -6.68
C ASN A 58 18.36 3.40 -6.61
N ALA A 59 18.32 4.39 -5.72
CA ALA A 59 19.43 5.33 -5.53
C ALA A 59 20.74 4.61 -5.17
N VAL A 60 20.73 3.71 -4.19
CA VAL A 60 21.92 2.94 -3.79
C VAL A 60 22.44 2.06 -4.92
N ARG A 61 21.54 1.35 -5.63
CA ARG A 61 21.93 0.45 -6.72
C ARG A 61 22.53 1.19 -7.92
N HIS A 62 22.01 2.38 -8.23
CA HIS A 62 22.35 3.09 -9.48
C HIS A 62 23.38 4.20 -9.32
N ALA A 63 23.48 4.83 -8.13
CA ALA A 63 24.42 5.92 -7.89
C ALA A 63 25.66 5.48 -7.12
N GLY A 64 25.53 4.56 -6.15
CA GLY A 64 26.65 4.17 -5.28
C GLY A 64 27.20 5.33 -4.42
N THR A 65 26.46 6.44 -4.32
CA THR A 65 26.83 7.65 -3.55
C THR A 65 25.90 7.83 -2.36
N ALA A 66 26.34 8.56 -1.33
CA ALA A 66 25.48 8.96 -0.23
C ALA A 66 24.18 9.60 -0.75
N THR A 67 23.06 9.19 -0.16
CA THR A 67 21.72 9.54 -0.62
C THR A 67 21.05 10.42 0.43
N THR A 68 20.41 11.51 0.01
CA THR A 68 19.61 12.33 0.94
C THR A 68 18.13 12.03 0.73
N LEU A 69 17.48 11.52 1.77
CA LEU A 69 16.03 11.31 1.80
C LEU A 69 15.37 12.51 2.49
N ARG A 70 14.40 13.14 1.84
CA ARG A 70 13.51 14.16 2.42
C ARG A 70 12.07 13.69 2.41
N LEU A 71 11.37 13.96 3.51
CA LEU A 71 9.92 13.87 3.60
C LEU A 71 9.39 15.27 3.82
N VAL A 72 8.63 15.76 2.83
CA VAL A 72 8.08 17.11 2.81
C VAL A 72 6.56 17.02 2.98
N PRO A 73 5.96 17.67 3.99
CA PRO A 73 4.51 17.70 4.14
C PRO A 73 3.89 18.49 2.98
N ALA A 74 2.83 17.94 2.39
CA ALA A 74 2.08 18.56 1.31
C ALA A 74 0.61 18.71 1.69
N ALA A 75 -0.12 19.60 1.01
CA ALA A 75 -1.51 19.93 1.33
C ALA A 75 -2.42 18.68 1.44
N ALA A 76 -2.20 17.68 0.58
CA ALA A 76 -2.98 16.44 0.54
C ALA A 76 -2.15 15.17 0.85
N GLY A 77 -0.96 15.31 1.44
CA GLY A 77 -0.16 14.16 1.84
C GLY A 77 1.33 14.44 2.08
N VAL A 78 2.20 13.66 1.44
CA VAL A 78 3.65 13.76 1.58
C VAL A 78 4.34 13.70 0.23
N VAL A 79 5.37 14.51 0.05
CA VAL A 79 6.33 14.35 -1.04
C VAL A 79 7.56 13.66 -0.45
N VAL A 80 7.90 12.51 -1.01
CA VAL A 80 9.14 11.79 -0.78
C VAL A 80 10.14 12.27 -1.82
N GLU A 81 11.30 12.72 -1.40
CA GLU A 81 12.39 13.12 -2.32
C GLU A 81 13.65 12.34 -1.95
N VAL A 82 14.32 11.81 -2.97
CA VAL A 82 15.57 11.07 -2.83
C VAL A 82 16.58 11.68 -3.79
N ASP A 83 17.59 12.33 -3.21
CA ASP A 83 18.71 12.88 -3.96
C ASP A 83 19.81 11.83 -4.10
N ASP A 84 20.26 11.60 -5.33
CA ASP A 84 21.40 10.73 -5.63
C ASP A 84 22.38 11.41 -6.61
N GLY A 85 23.62 10.93 -6.63
CA GLY A 85 24.69 11.48 -7.46
C GLY A 85 24.71 10.99 -8.91
N ALA A 86 23.76 10.15 -9.34
CA ALA A 86 23.74 9.61 -10.69
C ALA A 86 22.98 10.52 -11.67
N GLU A 87 23.59 10.74 -12.84
CA GLU A 87 22.99 11.45 -13.97
C GLU A 87 21.95 10.61 -14.73
N SER A 88 21.86 9.31 -14.45
CA SER A 88 20.92 8.40 -15.11
C SER A 88 19.49 8.57 -14.60
N VAL A 89 18.54 8.78 -15.51
CA VAL A 89 17.10 8.86 -15.20
C VAL A 89 16.53 7.45 -15.03
N PRO A 90 15.77 7.15 -13.95
CA PRO A 90 15.10 5.87 -13.77
C PRO A 90 14.08 5.65 -14.90
N ARG A 91 14.09 4.47 -15.52
CA ARG A 91 13.16 4.11 -16.59
C ARG A 91 12.14 3.09 -16.08
N LEU A 92 10.85 3.39 -16.26
CA LEU A 92 9.79 2.39 -16.16
C LEU A 92 10.03 1.30 -17.20
N VAL A 93 10.09 0.06 -16.77
CA VAL A 93 10.17 -1.11 -17.66
C VAL A 93 8.78 -1.72 -17.77
N PRO A 94 8.22 -1.90 -18.99
CA PRO A 94 6.91 -2.49 -19.16
C PRO A 94 6.81 -3.89 -18.53
N PRO A 95 5.65 -4.25 -17.95
CA PRO A 95 5.42 -5.60 -17.45
C PRO A 95 5.54 -6.60 -18.61
N GLY A 96 6.63 -7.38 -18.61
CA GLY A 96 6.92 -8.37 -19.66
C GLY A 96 8.40 -8.46 -20.08
N SER A 97 9.20 -7.41 -19.87
CA SER A 97 10.64 -7.39 -20.22
C SER A 97 11.55 -7.91 -19.08
N ARG A 98 11.09 -8.90 -18.30
CA ARG A 98 11.72 -9.35 -17.06
C ARG A 98 12.89 -10.31 -17.34
N THR A 99 14.12 -9.78 -17.38
CA THR A 99 15.33 -10.63 -17.48
C THR A 99 16.25 -10.58 -16.26
N VAL A 100 16.11 -9.63 -15.33
CA VAL A 100 16.96 -9.57 -14.11
C VAL A 100 16.19 -9.00 -12.92
N SER A 101 16.47 -9.49 -11.71
CA SER A 101 15.98 -9.04 -10.40
C SER A 101 16.11 -7.52 -10.18
N GLY A 102 15.17 -6.71 -10.68
CA GLY A 102 15.25 -5.26 -10.48
C GLY A 102 14.18 -4.34 -11.05
N GLY A 103 13.07 -4.85 -11.57
CA GLY A 103 12.06 -4.01 -12.26
C GLY A 103 10.83 -3.60 -11.45
N LEU A 104 10.62 -4.13 -10.24
CA LEU A 104 9.37 -3.88 -9.49
C LEU A 104 9.33 -2.54 -8.75
N GLY A 105 10.49 -1.98 -8.40
CA GLY A 105 10.52 -0.83 -7.49
C GLY A 105 9.81 0.41 -8.04
N LEU A 106 10.06 0.76 -9.31
CA LEU A 106 9.34 1.87 -9.95
C LEU A 106 7.86 1.54 -10.22
N ALA A 107 7.51 0.28 -10.46
CA ALA A 107 6.11 -0.11 -10.61
C ALA A 107 5.33 0.02 -9.28
N ILE A 108 5.99 -0.20 -8.14
CA ILE A 108 5.42 0.07 -6.81
C ILE A 108 5.23 1.57 -6.61
N VAL A 109 6.24 2.39 -6.94
CA VAL A 109 6.15 3.86 -6.85
C VAL A 109 5.03 4.39 -7.74
N ASP A 110 4.95 3.93 -8.99
CA ASP A 110 3.96 4.35 -9.99
C ASP A 110 2.52 4.03 -9.56
N ARG A 111 2.31 2.92 -8.84
CA ARG A 111 0.99 2.53 -8.34
C ARG A 111 0.58 3.25 -7.06
N LEU A 112 1.53 3.59 -6.19
CA LEU A 112 1.25 4.16 -4.86
C LEU A 112 1.33 5.68 -4.84
N ALA A 113 2.17 6.28 -5.69
CA ALA A 113 2.27 7.71 -5.83
C ALA A 113 1.10 8.23 -6.69
N HIS A 114 0.57 9.38 -6.31
CA HIS A 114 -0.32 10.14 -7.17
C HIS A 114 0.43 10.68 -8.39
N GLU A 115 1.69 11.06 -8.19
CA GLU A 115 2.56 11.64 -9.19
C GLU A 115 4.00 11.38 -8.75
N TRP A 116 4.90 11.10 -9.67
CA TRP A 116 6.32 10.96 -9.39
C TRP A 116 7.13 11.42 -10.59
N GLY A 117 8.40 11.75 -10.37
CA GLY A 117 9.25 12.24 -11.43
C GLY A 117 10.70 12.39 -11.00
N VAL A 118 11.47 13.01 -11.89
CA VAL A 118 12.88 13.32 -11.67
C VAL A 118 13.10 14.80 -11.94
N ALA A 119 13.83 15.45 -11.06
CA ALA A 119 14.30 16.81 -11.22
C ALA A 119 15.83 16.86 -11.07
N GLU A 120 16.44 17.92 -11.59
CA GLU A 120 17.84 18.23 -11.26
C GLU A 120 17.94 18.62 -9.79
N ARG A 121 19.05 18.25 -9.14
CA ARG A 121 19.25 18.57 -7.74
C ARG A 121 19.47 20.09 -7.58
N ALA A 122 18.76 20.71 -6.64
CA ALA A 122 18.79 22.17 -6.49
C ALA A 122 20.14 22.73 -5.97
N ASP A 123 20.94 21.89 -5.30
CA ASP A 123 22.17 22.25 -4.60
C ASP A 123 23.44 21.64 -5.24
N GLY A 124 23.37 21.17 -6.48
CA GLY A 124 24.56 20.74 -7.25
C GLY A 124 24.30 19.59 -8.23
N PRO A 125 25.36 18.90 -8.68
CA PRO A 125 25.22 17.80 -9.64
C PRO A 125 24.50 16.60 -9.02
N GLY A 126 23.74 15.90 -9.85
CA GLY A 126 22.91 14.75 -9.46
C GLY A 126 21.44 14.98 -9.78
N LYS A 127 20.59 14.10 -9.27
CA LYS A 127 19.15 14.18 -9.49
C LYS A 127 18.38 14.01 -8.20
N THR A 128 17.16 14.52 -8.20
CA THR A 128 16.14 14.27 -7.19
C THR A 128 15.05 13.42 -7.81
N VAL A 129 14.91 12.18 -7.35
CA VAL A 129 13.73 11.36 -7.66
C VAL A 129 12.68 11.66 -6.60
N TRP A 130 11.49 12.08 -7.02
CA TRP A 130 10.42 12.47 -6.11
C TRP A 130 9.14 11.69 -6.38
N ALA A 131 8.38 11.43 -5.32
CA ALA A 131 7.07 10.79 -5.37
C ALA A 131 6.11 11.49 -4.41
N ARG A 132 4.97 11.92 -4.92
CA ARG A 132 3.88 12.54 -4.17
C ARG A 132 2.85 11.48 -3.82
N LEU A 133 2.73 11.15 -2.55
CA LEU A 133 1.66 10.29 -2.05
C LEU A 133 0.53 11.16 -1.53
N ARG A 134 -0.69 10.87 -1.96
CA ARG A 134 -1.89 11.37 -1.28
C ARG A 134 -2.11 10.54 -0.02
N LEU A 135 -2.46 11.19 1.07
CA LEU A 135 -2.90 10.54 2.30
C LEU A 135 -4.41 10.80 2.44
N PRO A 136 -5.29 9.86 2.02
CA PRO A 136 -6.74 10.03 2.09
C PRO A 136 -7.27 10.32 3.50
N GLY A 137 -8.33 11.14 3.59
CA GLY A 137 -8.68 11.86 4.84
C GLY A 137 -7.90 13.16 5.02
N GLY A 138 -7.00 13.46 4.06
CA GLY A 138 -6.03 14.54 4.15
C GLY A 138 -5.01 14.27 5.26
N PRO A 139 -3.81 14.88 5.21
CA PRO A 139 -3.05 15.07 6.44
C PRO A 139 -3.82 15.98 7.40
N TRP A 140 -4.76 16.78 6.90
CA TRP A 140 -5.56 17.75 7.67
C TRP A 140 -7.01 17.72 7.16
N PRO A 141 -7.98 17.23 7.93
CA PRO A 141 -9.38 17.43 7.59
C PRO A 141 -9.74 18.92 7.73
N ASP A 142 -10.43 19.45 6.73
CA ASP A 142 -11.38 20.54 6.98
C ASP A 142 -12.54 19.90 7.74
N PRO A 143 -12.91 20.36 8.96
CA PRO A 143 -13.93 19.72 9.79
C PRO A 143 -15.28 19.52 9.11
N ASP A 144 -15.54 20.24 8.00
CA ASP A 144 -16.80 20.23 7.26
C ASP A 144 -16.73 19.58 5.87
N SER A 145 -15.58 19.00 5.46
CA SER A 145 -15.44 18.38 4.13
C SER A 145 -15.51 16.85 4.19
N GLU A 146 -16.62 16.25 3.75
CA GLU A 146 -16.67 14.81 3.44
C GLU A 146 -15.93 14.53 2.12
N PRO A 147 -14.87 13.68 2.10
CA PRO A 147 -14.25 13.26 0.86
C PRO A 147 -15.07 12.17 0.16
N ALA A 148 -15.49 12.40 -1.08
CA ALA A 148 -16.15 11.39 -1.90
C ALA A 148 -15.24 10.17 -2.12
N VAL A 149 -15.70 9.01 -1.67
CA VAL A 149 -15.04 7.71 -1.88
C VAL A 149 -15.49 7.19 -3.25
N PRO A 150 -14.59 6.76 -4.15
CA PRO A 150 -15.05 5.99 -5.29
C PRO A 150 -15.66 4.68 -4.76
N ASP A 151 -16.91 4.41 -5.14
CA ASP A 151 -17.68 3.26 -4.65
C ASP A 151 -16.99 1.92 -4.93
N GLU A 152 -16.05 1.89 -5.89
CA GLU A 152 -15.33 0.71 -6.33
C GLU A 152 -13.84 1.00 -6.61
N VAL A 153 -12.95 0.11 -6.14
CA VAL A 153 -11.51 0.10 -6.44
C VAL A 153 -11.12 -1.29 -6.93
N VAL A 154 -10.34 -1.40 -8.01
CA VAL A 154 -9.89 -2.69 -8.54
C VAL A 154 -8.36 -2.74 -8.62
N LEU A 155 -7.75 -3.77 -8.04
CA LEU A 155 -6.33 -4.06 -8.08
C LEU A 155 -6.07 -5.36 -8.84
N ALA A 156 -5.27 -5.30 -9.90
CA ALA A 156 -4.79 -6.50 -10.60
C ALA A 156 -3.38 -6.85 -10.13
N LEU A 157 -3.24 -8.02 -9.51
CA LEU A 157 -2.00 -8.50 -8.90
C LEU A 157 -1.55 -9.78 -9.59
N PRO A 158 -0.25 -9.96 -9.89
CA PRO A 158 0.27 -11.28 -10.24
C PRO A 158 -0.17 -12.35 -9.23
N PHE A 159 -0.42 -13.58 -9.69
CA PHE A 159 -0.82 -14.69 -8.83
C PHE A 159 0.37 -15.24 -8.02
N ASP A 160 0.91 -14.38 -7.16
CA ASP A 160 2.12 -14.59 -6.37
C ASP A 160 1.86 -14.31 -4.90
N LYS A 161 2.27 -15.25 -4.03
CA LYS A 161 2.04 -15.20 -2.58
C LYS A 161 2.72 -13.99 -1.92
N ASP A 162 3.81 -13.50 -2.50
CA ASP A 162 4.58 -12.40 -1.92
C ASP A 162 3.84 -11.05 -2.02
N LEU A 163 2.75 -10.99 -2.80
CA LEU A 163 1.96 -9.77 -3.03
C LEU A 163 0.73 -9.63 -2.13
N VAL A 164 0.47 -10.59 -1.23
CA VAL A 164 -0.66 -10.50 -0.28
C VAL A 164 -0.61 -9.24 0.59
N ALA A 165 0.59 -8.76 0.92
CA ALA A 165 0.81 -7.53 1.68
C ALA A 165 0.19 -6.27 1.03
N MET A 166 0.09 -6.25 -0.31
CA MET A 166 -0.54 -5.16 -1.05
C MET A 166 -2.06 -5.16 -0.88
N VAL A 167 -2.69 -6.34 -0.89
CA VAL A 167 -4.13 -6.50 -0.60
C VAL A 167 -4.42 -6.04 0.82
N ARG A 168 -3.60 -6.48 1.77
CA ARG A 168 -3.71 -6.10 3.19
C ARG A 168 -3.58 -4.59 3.42
N SER A 169 -2.67 -3.94 2.70
CA SER A 169 -2.51 -2.49 2.75
C SER A 169 -3.72 -1.78 2.14
N ALA A 170 -4.21 -2.25 0.99
CA ALA A 170 -5.34 -1.68 0.29
C ALA A 170 -6.65 -1.79 1.10
N VAL A 171 -6.95 -2.97 1.67
CA VAL A 171 -8.16 -3.17 2.46
C VAL A 171 -8.17 -2.29 3.72
N ALA A 172 -7.04 -2.19 4.42
CA ALA A 172 -6.93 -1.35 5.61
C ALA A 172 -7.09 0.13 5.27
N HIS A 173 -6.48 0.56 4.17
CA HIS A 173 -6.59 1.91 3.67
C HIS A 173 -8.04 2.29 3.35
N LEU A 174 -8.76 1.42 2.63
CA LEU A 174 -10.14 1.66 2.23
C LEU A 174 -11.11 1.56 3.42
N ALA A 175 -10.85 0.68 4.37
CA ALA A 175 -11.65 0.55 5.59
C ALA A 175 -11.56 1.77 6.50
N VAL A 176 -10.39 2.39 6.65
CA VAL A 176 -10.27 3.66 7.37
C VAL A 176 -11.17 4.73 6.72
N ARG A 177 -11.22 4.78 5.39
CA ARG A 177 -12.08 5.73 4.66
C ARG A 177 -13.57 5.43 4.83
N ALA A 178 -13.95 4.17 5.03
CA ALA A 178 -15.31 3.76 5.37
C ALA A 178 -15.65 3.95 6.86
N GLY A 179 -14.74 4.47 7.69
CA GLY A 179 -15.00 4.78 9.10
C GLY A 179 -14.80 3.61 10.07
N PHE A 180 -14.05 2.57 9.67
CA PHE A 180 -13.69 1.45 10.53
C PHE A 180 -12.57 1.81 11.52
N GLU A 181 -12.65 1.23 12.71
CA GLU A 181 -11.70 1.43 13.80
C GLU A 181 -10.60 0.37 13.84
N ARG A 182 -9.52 0.62 14.60
CA ARG A 182 -8.29 -0.21 14.59
C ARG A 182 -8.55 -1.72 14.68
N ARG A 183 -9.45 -2.15 15.57
CA ARG A 183 -9.80 -3.57 15.75
C ARG A 183 -10.38 -4.15 14.46
N GLU A 184 -11.30 -3.43 13.83
CA GLU A 184 -11.95 -3.88 12.60
C GLU A 184 -10.97 -3.88 11.41
N LEU A 185 -9.97 -3.00 11.42
CA LEU A 185 -8.87 -3.03 10.44
C LEU A 185 -8.02 -4.29 10.58
N GLU A 186 -7.70 -4.71 11.81
CA GLU A 186 -6.97 -5.95 12.06
C GLU A 186 -7.75 -7.17 11.55
N ASP A 187 -9.06 -7.19 11.80
CA ASP A 187 -9.93 -8.24 11.29
C ASP A 187 -9.97 -8.30 9.75
N LEU A 188 -10.12 -7.16 9.09
CA LEU A 188 -10.16 -7.07 7.62
C LEU A 188 -8.83 -7.46 6.98
N ARG A 189 -7.70 -7.15 7.64
CA ARG A 189 -6.37 -7.56 7.19
C ARG A 189 -6.19 -9.07 7.27
N LEU A 190 -6.60 -9.67 8.39
CA LEU A 190 -6.52 -11.11 8.59
C LEU A 190 -7.48 -11.86 7.64
N ALA A 191 -8.69 -11.34 7.43
CA ALA A 191 -9.62 -11.86 6.44
C ALA A 191 -9.02 -11.83 5.03
N ALA A 192 -8.38 -10.73 4.63
CA ALA A 192 -7.73 -10.63 3.32
C ALA A 192 -6.57 -11.62 3.15
N ASP A 193 -5.75 -11.82 4.18
CA ASP A 193 -4.65 -12.80 4.16
C ASP A 193 -5.19 -14.23 3.95
N GLU A 194 -6.26 -14.58 4.66
CA GLU A 194 -6.85 -15.92 4.60
C GLU A 194 -7.65 -16.15 3.30
N MET A 195 -8.41 -15.15 2.84
CA MET A 195 -9.05 -15.18 1.51
C MET A 195 -8.03 -15.39 0.39
N PHE A 196 -6.89 -14.70 0.46
CA PHE A 196 -5.82 -14.89 -0.51
C PHE A 196 -5.27 -16.33 -0.45
N ALA A 197 -5.08 -16.89 0.74
CA ALA A 197 -4.62 -18.27 0.91
C ALA A 197 -5.60 -19.29 0.30
N LEU A 198 -6.91 -19.13 0.56
CA LEU A 198 -7.97 -19.95 -0.03
C LEU A 198 -7.95 -19.92 -1.57
N LEU A 199 -7.78 -18.72 -2.14
CA LEU A 199 -7.71 -18.55 -3.58
C LEU A 199 -6.40 -19.12 -4.15
N TYR A 200 -5.28 -18.91 -3.47
CA TYR A 200 -3.96 -19.40 -3.88
C TYR A 200 -3.86 -20.92 -3.86
N ALA A 201 -4.58 -21.61 -2.97
CA ALA A 201 -4.69 -23.06 -2.98
C ALA A 201 -5.28 -23.63 -4.28
N GLN A 202 -6.04 -22.83 -5.04
CA GLN A 202 -6.57 -23.23 -6.34
C GLN A 202 -5.54 -23.15 -7.47
N ARG A 203 -4.39 -22.48 -7.25
CA ARG A 203 -3.38 -22.25 -8.28
C ARG A 203 -2.80 -23.57 -8.80
N PRO A 204 -2.91 -23.87 -10.10
CA PRO A 204 -2.19 -24.98 -10.70
C PRO A 204 -0.67 -24.73 -10.71
N PRO A 205 0.16 -25.78 -10.54
CA PRO A 205 1.60 -25.64 -10.70
C PRO A 205 1.94 -25.18 -12.13
N GLY A 206 2.85 -24.20 -12.26
CA GLY A 206 3.38 -23.73 -13.55
C GLY A 206 2.69 -22.51 -14.17
N ILE A 207 1.61 -21.96 -13.58
CA ILE A 207 1.00 -20.71 -14.06
C ILE A 207 1.78 -19.50 -13.50
N SER A 208 2.52 -18.79 -14.36
CA SER A 208 3.30 -17.58 -14.02
C SER A 208 2.52 -16.28 -14.23
N ASP A 209 1.72 -16.21 -15.30
CA ASP A 209 1.25 -14.92 -15.85
C ASP A 209 -0.22 -14.60 -15.52
N ALA A 210 -0.91 -15.46 -14.75
CA ALA A 210 -2.26 -15.17 -14.29
C ALA A 210 -2.24 -14.01 -13.27
N ALA A 211 -3.22 -13.12 -13.38
CA ALA A 211 -3.43 -12.04 -12.42
C ALA A 211 -4.71 -12.27 -11.61
N ILE A 212 -4.62 -12.10 -10.30
CA ILE A 212 -5.77 -12.02 -9.41
C ILE A 212 -6.34 -10.60 -9.51
N ALA A 213 -7.64 -10.48 -9.72
CA ALA A 213 -8.37 -9.22 -9.59
C ALA A 213 -8.91 -9.12 -8.16
N CYS A 214 -8.53 -8.07 -7.44
CA CYS A 214 -9.07 -7.72 -6.13
C CYS A 214 -9.96 -6.49 -6.29
N ARG A 215 -11.26 -6.66 -6.16
CA ARG A 215 -12.27 -5.61 -6.23
C ARG A 215 -12.71 -5.24 -4.83
N PHE A 216 -12.71 -3.96 -4.52
CA PHE A 216 -13.12 -3.41 -3.24
C PHE A 216 -14.33 -2.52 -3.46
N LEU A 217 -15.43 -2.80 -2.76
CA LEU A 217 -16.59 -1.91 -2.70
C LEU A 217 -16.57 -1.21 -1.34
N VAL A 218 -16.65 0.12 -1.36
CA VAL A 218 -16.44 0.93 -0.17
C VAL A 218 -17.58 1.92 -0.03
N ALA A 219 -18.31 1.80 1.08
CA ALA A 219 -19.37 2.72 1.45
C ALA A 219 -19.22 3.08 2.94
N PRO A 220 -19.86 4.16 3.42
CA PRO A 220 -19.86 4.49 4.85
C PRO A 220 -20.27 3.29 5.71
N GLY A 221 -19.39 2.85 6.61
CA GLY A 221 -19.61 1.70 7.47
C GLY A 221 -19.64 0.34 6.77
N ARG A 222 -19.18 0.22 5.52
CA ARG A 222 -19.18 -1.05 4.77
C ARG A 222 -17.96 -1.18 3.86
N VAL A 223 -17.29 -2.32 3.94
CA VAL A 223 -16.23 -2.71 3.01
C VAL A 223 -16.52 -4.13 2.53
N ALA A 224 -16.55 -4.33 1.21
CA ALA A 224 -16.52 -5.66 0.62
C ALA A 224 -15.26 -5.83 -0.23
N LEU A 225 -14.64 -7.00 -0.12
CA LEU A 225 -13.50 -7.44 -0.93
C LEU A 225 -13.93 -8.67 -1.73
N THR A 226 -13.74 -8.63 -3.04
CA THR A 226 -13.86 -9.78 -3.93
C THR A 226 -12.51 -10.05 -4.56
N MET A 227 -12.00 -11.27 -4.41
CA MET A 227 -10.75 -11.71 -5.03
C MET A 227 -11.09 -12.78 -6.06
N THR A 228 -10.70 -12.58 -7.31
CA THR A 228 -11.00 -13.50 -8.41
C THR A 228 -9.72 -13.87 -9.14
N ALA A 229 -9.49 -15.16 -9.34
CA ALA A 229 -8.39 -15.69 -10.12
C ALA A 229 -8.91 -16.32 -11.43
N PRO A 230 -8.21 -16.15 -12.57
CA PRO A 230 -8.55 -16.76 -13.86
C PRO A 230 -8.06 -18.21 -13.91
N VAL A 231 -8.43 -18.99 -12.90
CA VAL A 231 -8.18 -20.43 -12.83
C VAL A 231 -9.48 -21.13 -12.45
N PRO A 232 -9.77 -22.32 -13.00
CA PRO A 232 -10.93 -23.08 -12.56
C PRO A 232 -10.77 -23.50 -11.10
N ALA A 233 -11.87 -23.49 -10.34
CA ALA A 233 -11.87 -24.05 -9.00
C ALA A 233 -11.50 -25.54 -9.07
N ARG A 234 -10.42 -25.94 -8.39
CA ARG A 234 -10.00 -27.34 -8.31
C ARG A 234 -10.87 -28.11 -7.33
N LYS A 235 -11.09 -27.52 -6.16
CA LYS A 235 -12.01 -27.98 -5.12
C LYS A 235 -12.57 -26.74 -4.43
N PRO A 236 -13.90 -26.61 -4.23
CA PRO A 236 -14.42 -25.54 -3.38
C PRO A 236 -13.78 -25.63 -1.99
N PRO A 237 -13.61 -24.48 -1.29
CA PRO A 237 -13.09 -24.48 0.06
C PRO A 237 -13.93 -25.41 0.92
N ASP A 238 -13.25 -26.20 1.74
CA ASP A 238 -13.94 -27.02 2.71
C ASP A 238 -14.53 -26.08 3.76
N LEU A 239 -15.85 -26.07 3.90
CA LEU A 239 -16.52 -25.19 4.86
C LEU A 239 -16.16 -25.56 6.30
N GLU A 240 -15.61 -26.76 6.51
CA GLU A 240 -15.10 -27.20 7.79
C GLU A 240 -13.62 -26.79 8.03
N ASP A 241 -12.93 -26.25 7.01
CA ASP A 241 -11.53 -25.84 7.12
C ASP A 241 -11.37 -24.67 8.11
N PHE A 242 -10.24 -24.66 8.81
CA PHE A 242 -9.90 -23.61 9.75
C PHE A 242 -9.85 -22.24 9.08
N GLY A 243 -9.32 -22.16 7.85
CA GLY A 243 -9.22 -20.91 7.10
C GLY A 243 -10.58 -20.28 6.79
N TRP A 244 -11.56 -21.11 6.40
CA TRP A 244 -12.92 -20.64 6.12
C TRP A 244 -13.59 -20.08 7.38
N HIS A 245 -13.51 -20.82 8.49
CA HIS A 245 -14.05 -20.39 9.78
C HIS A 245 -13.37 -19.13 10.33
N LEU A 246 -12.06 -18.99 10.10
CA LEU A 246 -11.33 -17.80 10.52
C LEU A 246 -11.90 -16.57 9.82
N VAL A 247 -12.09 -16.60 8.50
CA VAL A 247 -12.69 -15.47 7.79
C VAL A 247 -14.12 -15.23 8.27
N GLN A 248 -14.96 -16.27 8.40
CA GLN A 248 -16.33 -16.14 8.91
C GLN A 248 -16.43 -15.48 10.29
N ALA A 249 -15.44 -15.66 11.15
CA ALA A 249 -15.40 -15.01 12.45
C ALA A 249 -15.01 -13.52 12.39
N LEU A 250 -14.37 -13.09 11.31
CA LEU A 250 -13.80 -11.75 11.13
C LEU A 250 -14.67 -10.83 10.29
N VAL A 251 -15.55 -11.37 9.45
CA VAL A 251 -16.40 -10.63 8.51
C VAL A 251 -17.87 -11.03 8.71
N ASP A 252 -18.79 -10.17 8.28
CA ASP A 252 -20.23 -10.44 8.44
C ASP A 252 -20.75 -11.42 7.39
N GLU A 253 -20.20 -11.37 6.19
CA GLU A 253 -20.57 -12.25 5.07
C GLU A 253 -19.32 -12.73 4.33
N ILE A 254 -19.29 -14.01 3.96
CA ILE A 254 -18.29 -14.59 3.06
C ILE A 254 -18.97 -15.55 2.10
N GLU A 255 -18.59 -15.47 0.83
CA GLU A 255 -19.12 -16.29 -0.25
C GLU A 255 -17.98 -16.81 -1.12
N TRP A 256 -18.11 -18.05 -1.58
CA TRP A 256 -17.23 -18.63 -2.57
C TRP A 256 -17.94 -18.65 -3.92
N GLU A 257 -17.26 -18.17 -4.96
CA GLU A 257 -17.75 -18.14 -6.32
C GLU A 257 -16.87 -19.03 -7.21
N ALA A 258 -17.49 -19.92 -7.98
CA ALA A 258 -16.81 -20.71 -9.00
C ALA A 258 -17.51 -20.48 -10.34
N GLY A 259 -16.74 -20.08 -11.34
CA GLY A 259 -17.20 -19.85 -12.70
C GLY A 259 -16.46 -20.71 -13.71
N GLU A 260 -16.84 -20.59 -14.98
CA GLU A 260 -16.15 -21.29 -16.05
C GLU A 260 -14.73 -20.69 -16.22
N GLY A 261 -13.71 -21.46 -15.80
CA GLY A 261 -12.30 -21.03 -15.86
C GLY A 261 -11.89 -19.97 -14.83
N THR A 262 -12.76 -19.63 -13.86
CA THR A 262 -12.48 -18.66 -12.80
C THR A 262 -12.94 -19.18 -11.44
N CYS A 263 -12.29 -18.70 -10.39
CA CYS A 263 -12.75 -18.90 -9.02
C CYS A 263 -12.50 -17.63 -8.21
N GLY A 264 -13.27 -17.45 -7.15
CA GLY A 264 -13.16 -16.27 -6.32
C GLY A 264 -13.77 -16.44 -4.95
N VAL A 265 -13.41 -15.51 -4.08
CA VAL A 265 -13.95 -15.39 -2.73
C VAL A 265 -14.34 -13.94 -2.51
N ARG A 266 -15.55 -13.74 -1.98
CA ARG A 266 -16.10 -12.44 -1.60
C ARG A 266 -16.26 -12.43 -0.10
N ALA A 267 -15.82 -11.36 0.55
CA ALA A 267 -16.08 -11.12 1.95
C ALA A 267 -16.58 -9.69 2.15
N GLU A 268 -17.45 -9.48 3.12
CA GLU A 268 -18.02 -8.19 3.45
C GLU A 268 -18.03 -7.98 4.96
N LYS A 269 -17.61 -6.78 5.36
CA LYS A 269 -17.72 -6.32 6.73
C LYS A 269 -18.53 -5.03 6.78
N ARG A 270 -19.39 -4.93 7.79
CA ARG A 270 -20.21 -3.79 8.16
C ARG A 270 -19.76 -3.32 9.54
N LYS A 271 -19.73 -2.01 9.73
CA LYS A 271 -19.48 -1.44 11.05
C LYS A 271 -20.65 -1.84 11.95
N GLY A 272 -20.34 -2.47 13.09
CA GLY A 272 -21.36 -2.78 14.09
C GLY A 272 -22.04 -1.49 14.51
N THR A 273 -23.37 -1.44 14.45
CA THR A 273 -24.13 -0.29 14.97
C THR A 273 -23.80 -0.12 16.44
N ALA A 274 -23.11 0.96 16.80
CA ALA A 274 -22.96 1.38 18.18
C ALA A 274 -24.38 1.62 18.74
N ALA A 275 -24.80 0.76 19.65
CA ALA A 275 -26.00 0.94 20.47
C ALA A 275 -25.72 1.90 21.62
#